data_AF-A0A0U2W8F7-F1
#
_entry.id   AF-A0A0U2W8F7-F1
#
_cell.length_a   1.000
_cell.length_b   1.000
_cell.length_c   1.000
_cell.angle_alpha   90.00
_cell.angle_beta   90.00
_cell.angle_gamma   90.00
#
_symmetry.space_group_name_H-M   'P 1'
#
loop_
_entity.id
_entity.type
_entity.pdbx_description
1 polymer ?
#
loop_
_entity_poly.entity_id
_entity_poly.type
_entity_poly.pdbx_seq_one_letter_code
_entity_poly.pdbx_strand_id
1 'polypeptide(L)' 'MNEYERALSTMGDSGIQWIDILFRWCVVLLVDAAEVLGISYEALNVYLFVFLLPVALLCSGLLNIFLYKRFQDEVAKARV' A
#
# COMPACT_ATOMS: atom_id res chain seq x y z
N MET A 1 9.80 -19.52 17.14
CA MET A 1 8.95 -19.37 15.94
C MET A 1 9.49 -18.16 15.21
N ASN A 2 10.01 -18.34 14.01
CA ASN A 2 10.64 -17.27 13.24
C ASN A 2 9.55 -16.29 12.76
N GLU A 3 9.82 -14.98 12.66
CA GLU A 3 8.82 -14.01 12.18
C GLU A 3 8.32 -14.36 10.76
N TYR A 4 9.19 -14.96 9.93
CA TYR A 4 8.82 -15.53 8.64
C TYR A 4 7.81 -16.67 8.73
N GLU A 5 7.92 -17.58 9.72
CA GLU A 5 6.95 -18.67 9.90
C GLU A 5 5.58 -18.13 10.30
N ARG A 6 5.55 -17.11 11.16
CA ARG A 6 4.31 -16.42 11.55
C ARG A 6 3.67 -15.76 10.33
N ALA A 7 4.45 -15.04 9.54
CA ALA A 7 3.95 -14.38 8.34
C ALA A 7 3.44 -15.37 7.27
N LEU A 8 4.14 -16.50 7.08
CA LEU A 8 3.68 -17.59 6.20
C LEU A 8 2.43 -18.28 6.74
N SER A 9 2.28 -18.44 8.05
CA SER A 9 1.09 -19.10 8.64
C SER A 9 -0.20 -18.28 8.45
N THR A 10 -0.08 -16.96 8.28
CA THR A 10 -1.22 -16.08 7.94
C THR A 10 -1.57 -16.06 6.45
N MET A 11 -0.76 -16.69 5.58
CA MET A 11 -1.06 -16.74 4.16
C MET A 11 -2.10 -17.83 3.87
N GLY A 12 -3.15 -17.48 3.12
CA GLY A 12 -4.10 -18.45 2.58
C GLY A 12 -3.54 -19.14 1.35
N ASP A 13 -3.84 -20.42 1.17
CA ASP A 13 -3.53 -21.14 -0.06
C ASP A 13 -4.48 -20.65 -1.17
N SER A 14 -3.93 -20.01 -2.21
CA SER A 14 -4.73 -19.44 -3.30
C SER A 14 -5.10 -20.47 -4.37
N GLY A 15 -4.54 -21.68 -4.31
CA GLY A 15 -4.71 -22.73 -5.32
C GLY A 15 -3.99 -22.45 -6.65
N ILE A 16 -3.29 -21.32 -6.76
CA ILE A 16 -2.56 -20.89 -7.96
C ILE A 16 -1.10 -20.63 -7.56
N GLN A 17 -0.23 -21.59 -7.90
CA GLN A 17 1.18 -21.61 -7.46
C GLN A 17 1.96 -20.31 -7.74
N TRP A 18 1.71 -19.66 -8.88
CA TRP A 18 2.39 -18.42 -9.23
C TRP A 18 1.99 -17.24 -8.33
N ILE A 19 0.72 -17.21 -7.89
CA ILE A 19 0.24 -16.19 -6.94
C ILE A 19 0.86 -16.44 -5.57
N ASP A 20 0.93 -17.70 -5.14
CA ASP A 20 1.56 -18.05 -3.86
C ASP A 20 3.05 -17.67 -3.82
N ILE A 21 3.77 -17.83 -4.93
CA ILE A 21 5.17 -17.41 -5.06
C ILE A 21 5.29 -15.89 -4.96
N LEU A 22 4.49 -15.14 -5.74
CA LEU A 22 4.51 -13.68 -5.69
C LEU A 22 4.19 -13.17 -4.27
N PHE A 23 3.20 -13.77 -3.62
CA PHE A 23 2.79 -13.40 -2.28
C PHE A 23 3.90 -13.67 -1.25
N ARG A 24 4.59 -14.82 -1.34
CA ARG A 24 5.76 -15.11 -0.49
C ARG A 24 6.86 -14.07 -0.66
N TRP A 25 7.15 -13.64 -1.89
CA TRP A 25 8.12 -12.58 -2.15
C TRP A 25 7.71 -11.26 -1.49
N CYS A 26 6.44 -10.87 -1.58
CA CYS A 26 5.91 -9.70 -0.89
C CYS A 26 6.08 -9.84 0.63
N VAL A 27 5.69 -10.98 1.21
CA VAL A 27 5.79 -11.22 2.66
C VAL A 27 7.23 -11.14 3.14
N VAL A 28 8.19 -11.73 2.43
CA VAL A 28 9.63 -11.64 2.78
C VAL A 28 10.08 -10.17 2.78
N LEU A 29 9.75 -9.41 1.73
CA LEU A 29 10.08 -7.99 1.67
C LEU A 29 9.47 -7.19 2.84
N LEU A 30 8.24 -7.51 3.24
CA LEU A 30 7.59 -6.86 4.38
C LEU A 30 8.25 -7.22 5.71
N VAL A 31 8.66 -8.48 5.90
CA VAL A 31 9.37 -8.91 7.11
C VAL A 31 10.72 -8.24 7.20
N ASP A 32 11.48 -8.15 6.10
CA ASP A 32 12.77 -7.45 6.06
C ASP A 32 12.58 -5.95 6.37
N ALA A 33 11.53 -5.32 5.83
CA ALA A 33 11.20 -3.94 6.16
C ALA A 33 10.81 -3.77 7.65
N ALA A 34 10.11 -4.74 8.22
CA ALA A 34 9.72 -4.72 9.63
C ALA A 34 10.95 -4.86 10.54
N GLU A 35 11.91 -5.71 10.17
CA GLU A 35 13.19 -5.86 10.86
C GLU A 35 14.01 -4.57 10.84
N VAL A 36 14.09 -3.90 9.69
CA VAL A 36 14.76 -2.59 9.56
C VAL A 36 14.10 -1.51 10.41
N LEU A 37 12.77 -1.53 10.51
CA LEU A 37 12.00 -0.60 11.32
C LEU A 37 11.95 -0.99 12.81
N GLY A 38 12.43 -2.19 13.18
CA GLY A 38 12.40 -2.72 14.54
C GLY A 38 10.98 -2.99 15.06
N ILE A 39 10.01 -3.23 14.18
CA ILE A 39 8.60 -3.49 14.52
C ILE A 39 8.18 -4.90 14.09
N SER A 40 7.04 -5.39 14.59
CA SER A 40 6.51 -6.69 14.15
C SER A 40 5.91 -6.62 12.75
N TYR A 41 5.93 -7.74 12.03
CA TYR A 41 5.27 -7.88 10.72
C TYR A 41 3.79 -7.50 10.78
N GLU A 42 3.09 -7.93 11.83
CA GLU A 42 1.67 -7.60 12.03
C GLU A 42 1.45 -6.08 12.17
N ALA A 43 2.31 -5.39 12.92
CA ALA A 43 2.23 -3.94 13.07
C ALA A 43 2.51 -3.21 11.75
N LEU A 44 3.55 -3.64 11.01
CA LEU A 44 3.89 -3.08 9.71
C LEU A 44 2.74 -3.23 8.71
N ASN A 45 2.10 -4.40 8.67
CA ASN A 45 0.90 -4.63 7.87
C ASN A 45 -0.22 -3.64 8.20
N VAL A 46 -0.51 -3.42 9.49
CA VAL A 46 -1.51 -2.43 9.91
C VAL A 46 -1.13 -1.03 9.45
N TYR A 47 0.13 -0.61 9.60
CA TYR A 47 0.57 0.69 9.11
C TYR A 47 0.39 0.86 7.60
N LEU A 48 0.71 -0.18 6.82
CA LEU A 48 0.65 -0.14 5.37
C LEU A 48 -0.80 -0.11 4.87
N PHE A 49 -1.67 -0.97 5.38
CA PHE A 49 -3.05 -1.05 4.90
C PHE A 49 -3.98 -0.02 5.53
N VAL A 50 -3.80 0.31 6.81
CA VAL A 50 -4.71 1.21 7.54
C VAL A 50 -4.30 2.67 7.44
N PHE A 51 -3.02 2.98 7.28
CA PHE A 51 -2.56 4.38 7.20
C PHE A 51 -2.08 4.74 5.80
N LEU A 52 -1.17 3.95 5.21
CA LEU A 52 -0.57 4.30 3.92
C LEU A 52 -1.62 4.28 2.80
N LEU A 53 -2.52 3.30 2.78
CA LEU A 53 -3.58 3.20 1.77
C LEU A 53 -4.56 4.39 1.78
N PRO A 54 -5.21 4.76 2.91
CA PRO A 54 -6.09 5.94 2.92
C PRO A 54 -5.34 7.24 2.71
N VAL A 55 -4.09 7.38 3.17
CA VAL A 55 -3.28 8.56 2.87
C VAL A 55 -3.01 8.67 1.38
N ALA A 56 -2.63 7.58 0.71
CA ALA A 56 -2.42 7.56 -0.73
C ALA A 56 -3.70 7.89 -1.51
N LEU A 57 -4.85 7.35 -1.07
CA LEU A 57 -6.15 7.68 -1.66
C LEU A 57 -6.52 9.15 -1.45
N LEU A 58 -6.29 9.70 -0.26
CA LEU A 58 -6.53 11.11 0.02
C LEU A 58 -5.62 12.01 -0.82
N CYS A 59 -4.33 11.70 -0.93
CA CYS A 59 -3.41 12.42 -1.81
C CYS A 59 -3.86 12.37 -3.26
N SER A 60 -4.22 11.19 -3.77
CA SER A 60 -4.75 11.02 -5.13
C SER A 60 -6.02 11.82 -5.36
N GLY A 61 -6.97 11.78 -4.41
CA GLY A 61 -8.21 12.55 -4.46
C GLY A 61 -7.97 14.06 -4.44
N LEU A 62 -7.11 14.54 -3.53
CA LEU A 62 -6.75 15.95 -3.42
C LEU A 62 -6.05 16.46 -4.69
N LEU A 63 -5.12 15.68 -5.27
CA LEU A 63 -4.46 16.04 -6.52
C LEU A 63 -5.45 16.10 -7.68
N ASN A 64 -6.38 15.15 -7.79
CA ASN A 64 -7.44 15.19 -8.80
C ASN A 64 -8.33 16.43 -8.63
N ILE A 65 -8.74 16.76 -7.41
CA ILE A 65 -9.55 17.97 -7.13
C ILE A 65 -8.76 19.25 -7.47
N PHE A 66 -7.49 19.32 -7.06
CA PHE A 66 -6.62 20.47 -7.34
C PHE A 66 -6.44 20.67 -8.84
N LEU A 67 -6.15 19.60 -9.58
CA LEU A 67 -6.00 19.64 -11.03
C LEU A 67 -7.30 20.03 -11.72
N TYR A 68 -8.44 19.52 -11.25
CA TYR A 68 -9.76 19.85 -11.78
C TYR A 68 -10.12 21.32 -11.57
N LYS A 69 -9.87 21.86 -10.37
CA LYS A 69 -10.07 23.30 -10.08
C LYS A 69 -9.18 24.17 -10.95
N ARG A 70 -7.89 23.82 -11.05
CA ARG A 70 -6.94 24.55 -11.91
C ARG A 70 -7.38 24.54 -13.38
N PHE A 71 -7.92 23.43 -13.87
CA PHE A 71 -8.42 23.33 -15.24
C PHE A 71 -9.63 24.26 -15.48
N GLN A 72 -10.58 24.31 -14.54
CA GLN A 72 -11.73 25.23 -14.63
C GLN A 72 -11.30 26.70 -14.64
N ASP A 73 -10.31 27.06 -13.83
CA ASP A 73 -9.79 28.43 -13.77
C ASP A 73 -9.14 28.86 -15.10
N GLU A 74 -8.38 27.96 -15.74
CA GLU A 74 -7.77 28.21 -17.06
C GLU A 74 -8.83 28.31 -18.17
N VAL A 75 -9.85 27.42 -18.15
CA VAL A 75 -10.96 27.47 -19.13
C VAL A 75 -11.79 28.75 -18.96
N ALA A 76 -12.03 29.18 -17.72
CA ALA A 76 -12.74 30.43 -17.43
C ALA A 76 -11.96 31.66 -17.95
N LYS A 77 -10.64 31.69 -17.75
CA LYS A 77 -9.77 32.75 -18.31
C LYS A 77 -9.73 32.75 -19.83
N ALA A 78 -9.72 31.59 -20.47
CA ALA A 78 -9.69 31.48 -21.93
C ALA A 78 -11.01 31.86 -22.61
N ARG A 79 -12.11 31.97 -21.86
CA ARG A 79 -13.44 32.36 -22.36
C ARG A 79 -13.71 33.88 -22.28
N VAL A 80 -12.95 34.62 -21.47
CA VAL A 80 -13.04 36.08 -21.30
C VAL A 80 -12.09 36.77 -22.28
#